data_AF-A0A7S2CS79-F1
#
_entry.id   AF-A0A7S2CS79-F1
#
_cell.length_a   1.000
_cell.length_b   1.000
_cell.length_c   1.000
_cell.angle_alpha   90.00
_cell.angle_beta   90.00
_cell.angle_gamma   90.00
#
_symmetry.space_group_name_H-M   'P 1'
#
loop_
_entity.id
_entity.type
_entity.pdbx_description
1 polymer ?
#
loop_
_entity_poly.entity_id
_entity_poly.type
_entity_poly.pdbx_seq_one_letter_code
_entity_poly.pdbx_strand_id
1 'polypeptide(L)'
;MSIKIADKDTIKLRFDVGTRVECNCGQWKAGTVVKQFYVQKSFPEGMCVPYQVQLSDGKLIFAPADEDRVIRLATSDTELPDEEDFEEIPDAEKLPVTVVTGFLGAGKTTFVNHILTSDHGKRVCVIENEFGSVDIDTTLVKENMNVAEEIISLDNGCACCTVRGDLMKALMQLKDRKKDFDLLIIETTGLANPAPVVATFTQNQSVANNFRVDGIVCLVDCKHVKAHLDEVRAEDTVNEAVCQVAFSDRILLNKIDLVTKEELNDLKETIHSINSFAELYETERSKVPISKVMDLSSFSIERMKGALEEFEIEELEGEGHGHGHAEETHGHGHASEHGHGETAAHEHGHENEHGHADKKAKDDCDDCAPDTVTHEHDHKEAKKKKKHDLSGVGSLGLTADRPLLSHEFNRFMSGLLQTKAKDLYRSKGVLAFVEEGDAKFIFQGVHEQIQYTTAQDPWGPDEAKVSKCVFIGRGLDHDELRAKWQQCISLPPGQEAPKRGGILGAAASALGIN
;
A
#
# COMPACT_ATOMS: atom_id res chain seq x y z
N MET A 1 -18.47 -2.75 -29.98
CA MET A 1 -19.91 -3.08 -30.12
C MET A 1 -20.11 -3.75 -31.48
N SER A 2 -20.88 -4.83 -31.54
CA SER A 2 -21.27 -5.49 -32.80
C SER A 2 -22.16 -4.57 -33.67
N ILE A 3 -21.97 -4.63 -34.98
CA ILE A 3 -22.70 -3.84 -35.99
C ILE A 3 -23.85 -4.69 -36.55
N LYS A 4 -25.04 -4.10 -36.72
CA LYS A 4 -26.13 -4.77 -37.46
C LYS A 4 -25.79 -4.81 -38.95
N ILE A 5 -25.97 -5.94 -39.60
CA ILE A 5 -25.66 -6.12 -41.03
C ILE A 5 -26.42 -5.11 -41.90
N ALA A 6 -27.65 -4.76 -41.53
CA ALA A 6 -28.46 -3.76 -42.23
C ALA A 6 -27.84 -2.35 -42.27
N ASP A 7 -26.94 -2.03 -41.33
CA ASP A 7 -26.33 -0.71 -41.19
C ASP A 7 -24.96 -0.63 -41.90
N LYS A 8 -24.49 -1.73 -42.51
CA LYS A 8 -23.16 -1.85 -43.13
C LYS A 8 -22.87 -0.75 -44.15
N ASP A 9 -23.86 -0.39 -44.97
CA ASP A 9 -23.68 0.60 -46.04
C ASP A 9 -23.67 2.05 -45.52
N THR A 10 -24.04 2.26 -44.26
CA THR A 10 -24.08 3.59 -43.62
C THR A 10 -22.87 3.86 -42.71
N ILE A 11 -22.10 2.83 -42.37
CA ILE A 11 -20.96 2.90 -41.46
C ILE A 11 -19.66 2.94 -42.26
N LYS A 12 -18.86 3.99 -42.05
CA LYS A 12 -17.52 4.09 -42.62
C LYS A 12 -16.49 3.63 -41.58
N LEU A 13 -15.83 2.51 -41.86
CA LEU A 13 -14.75 1.97 -41.05
C LEU A 13 -13.42 2.71 -41.32
N ARG A 14 -12.57 2.82 -40.30
CA ARG A 14 -11.28 3.55 -40.35
C ARG A 14 -10.18 2.83 -41.15
N PHE A 15 -10.19 1.50 -41.22
CA PHE A 15 -9.12 0.70 -41.83
C PHE A 15 -9.62 -0.17 -42.99
N ASP A 16 -9.01 -0.05 -44.17
CA ASP A 16 -9.33 -0.86 -45.35
C ASP A 16 -8.77 -2.29 -45.26
N VAL A 17 -9.32 -3.22 -46.04
CA VAL A 17 -8.73 -4.56 -46.20
C VAL A 17 -7.31 -4.42 -46.79
N GLY A 18 -6.33 -5.08 -46.17
CA GLY A 18 -4.91 -4.94 -46.45
C GLY A 18 -4.18 -3.92 -45.56
N THR A 19 -4.91 -3.14 -44.75
CA THR A 19 -4.28 -2.20 -43.80
C THR A 19 -3.57 -2.94 -42.68
N ARG A 20 -2.33 -2.55 -42.40
CA ARG A 20 -1.55 -3.03 -41.26
C ARG A 20 -2.02 -2.34 -39.98
N VAL A 21 -2.40 -3.13 -39.00
CA VAL A 21 -3.04 -2.68 -37.75
C VAL A 21 -2.47 -3.43 -36.55
N GLU A 22 -2.68 -2.88 -35.37
CA GLU A 22 -2.48 -3.59 -34.10
C GLU A 22 -3.84 -3.82 -33.44
N CYS A 23 -4.07 -5.03 -32.92
CA CYS A 23 -5.29 -5.40 -32.20
C CYS A 23 -5.00 -5.72 -30.74
N ASN A 24 -5.81 -5.19 -29.83
CA ASN A 24 -5.66 -5.43 -28.40
C ASN A 24 -6.34 -6.76 -28.01
N CYS A 25 -5.53 -7.77 -27.70
CA CYS A 25 -5.97 -9.11 -27.27
C CYS A 25 -5.62 -9.40 -25.79
N GLY A 26 -5.46 -8.35 -24.97
CA GLY A 26 -4.77 -8.40 -23.67
C GLY A 26 -3.35 -7.83 -23.76
N GLN A 27 -2.74 -7.92 -24.94
CA GLN A 27 -1.56 -7.19 -25.39
C GLN A 27 -1.77 -6.76 -26.85
N TRP A 28 -1.05 -5.73 -27.30
CA TRP A 28 -1.13 -5.26 -28.69
C TRP A 28 -0.45 -6.26 -29.62
N LYS A 29 -1.19 -6.80 -30.58
CA LYS A 29 -0.67 -7.74 -31.58
C LYS A 29 -0.82 -7.17 -32.97
N ALA A 30 0.29 -7.10 -33.71
CA ALA A 30 0.29 -6.66 -35.09
C ALA A 30 -0.40 -7.69 -36.01
N GLY A 31 -1.07 -7.18 -37.04
CA GLY A 31 -1.72 -7.98 -38.06
C GLY A 31 -2.20 -7.14 -39.24
N THR A 32 -2.92 -7.81 -40.14
CA THR A 32 -3.47 -7.18 -41.35
C THR A 32 -4.97 -7.40 -41.38
N VAL A 33 -5.73 -6.33 -41.66
CA VAL A 33 -7.18 -6.44 -41.87
C VAL A 33 -7.44 -7.30 -43.09
N VAL A 34 -8.09 -8.45 -42.92
CA VAL A 34 -8.41 -9.38 -44.03
C VAL A 34 -9.86 -9.26 -44.50
N LYS A 35 -10.78 -8.82 -43.63
CA LYS A 35 -12.18 -8.54 -43.99
C LYS A 35 -12.76 -7.41 -43.14
N GLN A 36 -13.63 -6.62 -43.76
CA GLN A 36 -14.52 -5.68 -43.07
C GLN A 36 -15.93 -6.28 -42.92
N PHE A 37 -16.65 -5.91 -41.86
CA PHE A 37 -18.00 -6.40 -41.55
C PHE A 37 -18.06 -7.93 -41.52
N TYR A 38 -17.17 -8.53 -40.74
CA TYR A 38 -17.01 -9.97 -40.64
C TYR A 38 -18.17 -10.62 -39.89
N VAL A 39 -18.66 -11.74 -40.41
CA VAL A 39 -19.74 -12.55 -39.83
C VAL A 39 -19.23 -13.95 -39.57
N GLN A 40 -19.51 -14.48 -38.38
CA GLN A 40 -19.24 -15.86 -38.01
C GLN A 40 -20.54 -16.54 -37.57
N LYS A 41 -20.65 -17.86 -37.79
CA LYS A 41 -21.83 -18.66 -37.42
C LYS A 41 -22.21 -18.58 -35.93
N SER A 42 -21.27 -18.26 -35.06
CA SER A 42 -21.47 -18.12 -33.61
C SER A 42 -22.00 -16.75 -33.19
N PHE A 43 -22.12 -15.78 -34.10
CA PHE A 43 -22.69 -14.47 -33.80
C PHE A 43 -24.21 -14.51 -33.89
N PRO A 44 -24.92 -13.66 -33.11
CA PRO A 44 -26.36 -13.50 -33.26
C PRO A 44 -26.75 -13.16 -34.71
N GLU A 45 -27.89 -13.69 -35.15
CA GLU A 45 -28.37 -13.50 -36.52
C GLU A 45 -28.54 -11.99 -36.83
N GLY A 46 -28.00 -11.56 -37.97
CA GLY A 46 -28.00 -10.15 -38.36
C GLY A 46 -26.89 -9.29 -37.76
N MET A 47 -25.91 -9.88 -37.03
CA MET A 47 -24.77 -9.15 -36.47
C MET A 47 -23.46 -9.44 -37.22
N CYS A 48 -22.61 -8.42 -37.29
CA CYS A 48 -21.24 -8.50 -37.78
C CYS A 48 -20.31 -7.70 -36.86
N VAL A 49 -19.00 -7.92 -37.02
CA VAL A 49 -17.96 -7.16 -36.34
C VAL A 49 -17.16 -6.34 -37.36
N PRO A 50 -16.63 -5.16 -36.97
CA PRO A 50 -15.92 -4.26 -37.88
C PRO A 50 -14.84 -4.94 -38.72
N TYR A 51 -13.96 -5.73 -38.09
CA TYR A 51 -12.79 -6.29 -38.77
C TYR A 51 -12.55 -7.75 -38.42
N GLN A 52 -12.14 -8.54 -39.41
CA GLN A 52 -11.35 -9.75 -39.23
C GLN A 52 -9.89 -9.39 -39.51
N VAL A 53 -9.00 -9.77 -38.60
CA VAL A 53 -7.56 -9.46 -38.69
C VAL A 53 -6.78 -10.75 -38.65
N GLN A 54 -5.84 -10.92 -39.58
CA GLN A 54 -4.85 -11.98 -39.53
C GLN A 54 -3.61 -11.44 -38.82
N LEU A 55 -3.29 -11.99 -37.66
CA LEU A 55 -2.10 -11.65 -36.90
C LEU A 55 -0.83 -12.10 -37.65
N SER A 56 0.31 -11.50 -37.30
CA SER A 56 1.61 -11.86 -37.89
C SER A 56 2.01 -13.33 -37.67
N ASP A 57 1.50 -13.96 -36.60
CA ASP A 57 1.66 -15.40 -36.30
C ASP A 57 0.73 -16.30 -37.15
N GLY A 58 -0.05 -15.72 -38.05
CA GLY A 58 -0.99 -16.40 -38.95
C GLY A 58 -2.39 -16.63 -38.38
N LYS A 59 -2.62 -16.35 -37.08
CA LYS A 59 -3.92 -16.57 -36.42
C LYS A 59 -4.96 -15.54 -36.87
N LEU A 60 -6.18 -16.01 -37.11
CA LEU A 60 -7.32 -15.14 -37.41
C LEU A 60 -8.05 -14.74 -36.13
N ILE A 61 -8.18 -13.44 -35.91
CA ILE A 61 -8.97 -12.84 -34.84
C ILE A 61 -10.01 -11.88 -35.43
N PHE A 62 -10.87 -11.33 -34.57
CA PHE A 62 -11.80 -10.28 -34.97
C PHE A 62 -11.77 -9.12 -33.97
N ALA A 63 -11.88 -7.90 -34.48
CA ALA A 63 -11.98 -6.69 -33.67
C ALA A 63 -13.47 -6.34 -33.47
N PRO A 64 -14.00 -6.41 -32.24
CA PRO A 64 -15.43 -6.22 -31.97
C PRO A 64 -15.89 -4.75 -31.98
N ALA A 65 -15.00 -3.79 -32.18
CA ALA A 65 -15.31 -2.36 -32.32
C ALA A 65 -14.23 -1.65 -33.16
N ASP A 66 -14.62 -0.57 -33.85
CA ASP A 66 -13.69 0.31 -34.56
C ASP A 66 -13.29 1.48 -33.66
N GLU A 67 -12.52 1.18 -32.63
CA GLU A 67 -12.09 2.13 -31.59
C GLU A 67 -10.59 1.96 -31.31
N ASP A 68 -9.88 3.04 -30.98
CA ASP A 68 -8.42 3.01 -30.77
C ASP A 68 -7.97 2.08 -29.64
N ARG A 69 -8.85 1.75 -28.69
CA ARG A 69 -8.56 0.77 -27.62
C ARG A 69 -8.64 -0.69 -28.08
N VAL A 70 -9.25 -0.95 -29.23
CA VAL A 70 -9.47 -2.28 -29.81
C VAL A 70 -8.55 -2.51 -31.01
N ILE A 71 -8.44 -1.52 -31.90
CA ILE A 71 -7.68 -1.61 -33.15
C ILE A 71 -7.13 -0.23 -33.54
N ARG A 72 -5.85 -0.17 -33.89
CA ARG A 72 -5.15 1.07 -34.30
C ARG A 72 -4.21 0.82 -35.47
N LEU A 73 -3.80 1.90 -36.15
CA LEU A 73 -2.85 1.82 -37.27
C LEU A 73 -1.49 1.35 -36.77
N ALA A 74 -0.86 0.40 -37.47
CA ALA A 74 0.50 0.00 -37.17
C ALA A 74 1.48 1.12 -37.55
N THR A 75 2.27 1.61 -36.60
CA THR A 75 3.28 2.64 -36.85
C THR A 75 4.60 1.98 -37.29
N SER A 76 4.81 1.88 -38.60
CA SER A 76 6.05 1.56 -39.33
C SER A 76 6.39 0.08 -39.66
N ASP A 77 6.85 -0.09 -40.91
CA ASP A 77 7.37 -1.31 -41.56
C ASP A 77 8.85 -1.61 -41.23
N THR A 78 9.32 -1.22 -40.05
CA THR A 78 10.49 -1.89 -39.49
C THR A 78 9.98 -3.23 -38.99
N GLU A 79 10.51 -4.33 -39.54
CA GLU A 79 10.81 -5.48 -38.70
C GLU A 79 11.41 -4.87 -37.42
N LEU A 80 10.61 -4.83 -36.35
CA LEU A 80 11.20 -4.82 -35.03
C LEU A 80 12.20 -5.97 -35.13
N PRO A 81 13.52 -5.74 -34.93
CA PRO A 81 14.43 -6.86 -34.80
C PRO A 81 13.71 -7.81 -33.86
N ASP A 82 13.56 -9.07 -34.29
CA ASP A 82 12.95 -10.17 -33.53
C ASP A 82 13.11 -9.78 -32.08
N GLU A 83 12.02 -9.43 -31.37
CA GLU A 83 12.13 -8.97 -29.97
C GLU A 83 13.08 -9.98 -29.34
N GLU A 84 14.36 -9.60 -29.13
CA GLU A 84 15.44 -10.57 -28.94
C GLU A 84 14.90 -11.48 -27.88
N ASP A 85 14.57 -12.75 -28.18
CA ASP A 85 13.75 -13.61 -27.32
C ASP A 85 14.00 -13.21 -25.88
N PHE A 86 13.17 -12.29 -25.36
CA PHE A 86 13.56 -11.56 -24.15
C PHE A 86 13.12 -12.55 -23.10
N GLU A 87 13.94 -13.57 -22.88
CA GLU A 87 13.76 -14.52 -21.82
C GLU A 87 13.70 -13.66 -20.57
N GLU A 88 12.48 -13.46 -20.09
CA GLU A 88 12.21 -12.73 -18.89
C GLU A 88 12.94 -13.50 -17.79
N ILE A 89 14.07 -12.94 -17.37
CA ILE A 89 14.96 -13.61 -16.43
C ILE A 89 14.14 -13.86 -15.16
N PRO A 90 14.13 -15.09 -14.61
CA PRO A 90 13.36 -15.39 -13.41
C PRO A 90 13.66 -14.36 -12.31
N ASP A 91 12.64 -13.98 -11.54
CA ASP A 91 12.80 -12.96 -10.49
C ASP A 91 13.98 -13.27 -9.57
N ALA A 92 14.25 -14.54 -9.27
CA ALA A 92 15.39 -14.98 -8.45
C ALA A 92 16.78 -14.55 -8.98
N GLU A 93 16.93 -14.37 -10.29
CA GLU A 93 18.19 -13.99 -10.95
C GLU A 93 18.35 -12.47 -11.13
N LYS A 94 17.31 -11.69 -10.83
CA LYS A 94 17.38 -10.22 -10.83
C LYS A 94 18.23 -9.74 -9.63
N LEU A 95 18.74 -8.52 -9.65
CA LEU A 95 19.37 -7.93 -8.46
C LEU A 95 18.25 -7.33 -7.57
N PRO A 96 18.12 -7.73 -6.29
CA PRO A 96 17.12 -7.15 -5.39
C PRO A 96 17.47 -5.70 -5.05
N VAL A 97 16.44 -4.85 -4.99
CA VAL A 97 16.55 -3.42 -4.75
C VAL A 97 15.77 -3.04 -3.50
N THR A 98 16.44 -2.50 -2.49
CA THR A 98 15.80 -1.91 -1.31
C THR A 98 15.78 -0.39 -1.45
N VAL A 99 14.59 0.21 -1.36
CA VAL A 99 14.44 1.67 -1.36
C VAL A 99 14.44 2.15 0.09
N VAL A 100 15.38 3.03 0.44
CA VAL A 100 15.47 3.66 1.76
C VAL A 100 14.85 5.06 1.68
N THR A 101 13.87 5.30 2.53
CA THR A 101 13.14 6.57 2.59
C THR A 101 12.96 7.04 4.03
N GLY A 102 12.31 8.19 4.21
CA GLY A 102 12.06 8.82 5.49
C GLY A 102 12.38 10.31 5.47
N PHE A 103 11.70 11.06 6.34
CA PHE A 103 11.75 12.52 6.34
C PHE A 103 13.16 13.06 6.62
N LEU A 104 13.39 14.37 6.41
CA LEU A 104 14.70 14.98 6.64
C LEU A 104 15.16 14.73 8.09
N GLY A 105 16.44 14.37 8.26
CA GLY A 105 17.01 14.14 9.59
C GLY A 105 16.62 12.82 10.25
N ALA A 106 15.83 11.95 9.62
CA ALA A 106 15.44 10.65 10.20
C ALA A 106 16.60 9.66 10.41
N GLY A 107 17.77 9.91 9.82
CA GLY A 107 18.97 9.09 9.97
C GLY A 107 19.21 8.09 8.83
N LYS A 108 18.72 8.37 7.62
CA LYS A 108 18.90 7.55 6.41
C LYS A 108 20.38 7.29 6.09
N THR A 109 21.19 8.35 5.98
CA THR A 109 22.65 8.24 5.79
C THR A 109 23.31 7.40 6.89
N THR A 110 22.90 7.56 8.16
CA THR A 110 23.41 6.75 9.28
C THR A 110 23.03 5.27 9.13
N PHE A 111 21.83 4.99 8.62
CA PHE A 111 21.36 3.63 8.37
C PHE A 111 22.10 2.96 7.21
N VAL A 112 22.30 3.68 6.11
CA VAL A 112 23.09 3.20 4.97
C VAL A 112 24.53 2.91 5.41
N ASN A 113 25.14 3.80 6.20
CA ASN A 113 26.44 3.56 6.82
C ASN A 113 26.46 2.32 7.73
N HIS A 114 25.43 2.14 8.57
CA HIS A 114 25.30 0.98 9.44
C HIS A 114 25.24 -0.32 8.63
N ILE A 115 24.57 -0.31 7.47
CA ILE A 115 24.59 -1.43 6.52
C ILE A 115 26.01 -1.69 6.02
N LEU A 116 26.65 -0.71 5.39
CA LEU A 116 27.96 -0.86 4.73
C LEU A 116 29.10 -1.23 5.70
N THR A 117 29.01 -0.80 6.95
CA THR A 117 30.05 -1.10 7.96
C THR A 117 29.78 -2.40 8.73
N SER A 118 28.61 -3.02 8.56
CA SER A 118 28.26 -4.27 9.23
C SER A 118 28.81 -5.48 8.50
N ASP A 119 29.31 -6.46 9.25
CA ASP A 119 29.72 -7.74 8.66
C ASP A 119 28.50 -8.64 8.41
N HIS A 120 27.94 -8.53 7.21
CA HIS A 120 26.80 -9.32 6.75
C HIS A 120 27.14 -10.24 5.55
N GLY A 121 28.40 -10.24 5.10
CA GLY A 121 28.88 -11.14 4.04
C GLY A 121 28.24 -10.93 2.65
N LYS A 122 27.68 -9.75 2.39
CA LYS A 122 27.04 -9.40 1.09
C LYS A 122 27.76 -8.25 0.42
N ARG A 123 27.73 -8.24 -0.90
CA ARG A 123 28.28 -7.18 -1.74
C ARG A 123 27.16 -6.19 -2.05
N VAL A 124 27.20 -5.02 -1.42
CA VAL A 124 26.11 -4.04 -1.50
C VAL A 124 26.54 -2.88 -2.40
N CYS A 125 25.66 -2.51 -3.33
CA CYS A 125 25.78 -1.26 -4.08
C CYS A 125 24.75 -0.27 -3.53
N VAL A 126 25.14 0.98 -3.33
CA VAL A 126 24.26 2.06 -2.90
C VAL A 126 24.21 3.14 -3.97
N ILE A 127 23.00 3.55 -4.33
CA ILE A 127 22.75 4.76 -5.12
C ILE A 127 22.21 5.83 -4.18
N GLU A 128 22.97 6.90 -4.01
CA GLU A 128 22.55 8.07 -3.24
C GLU A 128 21.86 9.07 -4.18
N ASN A 129 20.57 9.28 -3.98
CA ASN A 129 19.81 10.30 -4.69
C ASN A 129 19.63 11.50 -3.74
N GLU A 130 20.55 12.46 -3.75
CA GLU A 130 20.50 13.68 -2.92
C GLU A 130 19.89 14.89 -3.68
N PHE A 131 19.20 15.78 -2.95
CA PHE A 131 18.84 17.13 -3.40
C PHE A 131 19.42 18.10 -2.36
N GLY A 132 20.58 18.69 -2.63
CA GLY A 132 21.27 19.58 -1.68
C GLY A 132 22.65 20.03 -2.16
N SER A 133 23.03 21.28 -1.87
CA SER A 133 24.26 21.91 -2.40
C SER A 133 25.55 21.60 -1.62
N VAL A 134 25.56 20.58 -0.75
CA VAL A 134 26.74 20.24 0.06
C VAL A 134 26.84 18.72 0.25
N ASP A 135 27.76 18.08 -0.49
CA ASP A 135 28.23 16.70 -0.32
C ASP A 135 28.93 16.48 1.04
N ILE A 136 28.19 16.51 2.16
CA ILE A 136 28.75 16.12 3.47
C ILE A 136 28.69 14.59 3.62
N ASP A 137 27.66 13.97 3.04
CA ASP A 137 27.29 12.58 3.31
C ASP A 137 28.26 11.58 2.65
N THR A 138 28.69 11.82 1.40
CA THR A 138 29.61 10.95 0.64
C THR A 138 30.98 10.77 1.31
N THR A 139 31.41 11.73 2.14
CA THR A 139 32.71 11.68 2.84
C THR A 139 32.67 10.77 4.06
N LEU A 140 31.53 10.71 4.76
CA LEU A 140 31.37 9.86 5.94
C LEU A 140 31.36 8.37 5.59
N VAL A 141 30.88 8.02 4.40
CA VAL A 141 30.73 6.62 4.01
C VAL A 141 32.04 6.02 3.49
N LYS A 142 32.78 6.74 2.63
CA LYS A 142 33.97 6.22 1.94
C LYS A 142 35.14 5.82 2.83
N GLU A 143 35.25 6.38 4.05
CA GLU A 143 36.40 6.13 4.93
C GLU A 143 36.36 4.75 5.63
N ASN A 144 35.21 4.07 5.68
CA ASN A 144 35.02 2.81 6.40
C ASN A 144 34.47 1.65 5.54
N MET A 145 34.47 1.76 4.21
CA MET A 145 33.90 0.74 3.31
C MET A 145 34.79 -0.48 3.12
N ASN A 146 34.16 -1.65 3.03
CA ASN A 146 34.82 -2.85 2.53
C ASN A 146 35.01 -2.78 1.01
N VAL A 147 36.05 -3.45 0.49
CA VAL A 147 36.43 -3.44 -0.95
C VAL A 147 35.30 -3.94 -1.87
N ALA A 148 34.32 -4.68 -1.33
CA ALA A 148 33.22 -5.26 -2.07
C ALA A 148 31.96 -4.39 -2.15
N GLU A 149 32.01 -3.17 -1.61
CA GLU A 149 30.89 -2.24 -1.57
C GLU A 149 31.17 -1.00 -2.41
N GLU A 150 30.13 -0.48 -3.07
CA GLU A 150 30.26 0.65 -3.99
C GLU A 150 29.12 1.66 -3.81
N ILE A 151 29.46 2.94 -3.83
CA ILE A 151 28.50 4.06 -3.79
C ILE A 151 28.54 4.81 -5.11
N ILE A 152 27.36 4.98 -5.69
CA ILE A 152 27.13 5.80 -6.87
C ILE A 152 26.27 6.99 -6.44
N SER A 153 26.89 8.16 -6.34
CA SER A 153 26.17 9.40 -6.07
C SER A 153 25.58 9.95 -7.37
N LEU A 154 24.30 10.36 -7.35
CA LEU A 154 23.64 10.98 -8.49
C LEU A 154 23.77 12.52 -8.42
N ASP A 155 24.11 13.15 -9.54
CA ASP A 155 24.33 14.60 -9.60
C ASP A 155 23.03 15.41 -9.38
N ASN A 156 23.20 16.58 -8.73
CA ASN A 156 22.16 17.55 -8.42
C ASN A 156 21.43 18.09 -9.68
N GLY A 157 20.20 17.62 -9.95
CA GLY A 157 19.37 18.14 -11.04
C GLY A 157 17.95 18.54 -10.59
N CYS A 158 17.66 19.85 -10.55
CA CYS A 158 16.32 20.38 -10.28
C CYS A 158 15.26 19.94 -11.32
N ALA A 159 14.00 19.86 -10.84
CA ALA A 159 12.75 19.70 -11.60
C ALA A 159 12.50 18.33 -12.26
N CYS A 160 12.19 17.31 -11.44
CA CYS A 160 11.41 16.08 -11.71
C CYS A 160 11.69 15.20 -12.96
N CYS A 161 12.53 15.60 -13.91
CA CYS A 161 12.87 14.88 -15.16
C CYS A 161 14.32 14.39 -15.21
N THR A 162 15.26 15.10 -14.58
CA THR A 162 16.69 14.75 -14.50
C THR A 162 16.95 13.57 -13.58
N VAL A 163 16.28 13.51 -12.42
CA VAL A 163 16.45 12.43 -11.44
C VAL A 163 16.11 11.05 -12.02
N ARG A 164 15.03 10.94 -12.82
CA ARG A 164 14.70 9.69 -13.51
C ARG A 164 15.77 9.34 -14.55
N GLY A 165 16.34 10.34 -15.22
CA GLY A 165 17.41 10.14 -16.20
C GLY A 165 18.72 9.68 -15.57
N ASP A 166 19.13 10.26 -14.45
CA ASP A 166 20.41 9.93 -13.79
C ASP A 166 20.34 8.61 -13.03
N LEU A 167 19.21 8.32 -12.36
CA LEU A 167 18.95 6.99 -11.81
C LEU A 167 18.97 5.93 -12.93
N MET A 168 18.34 6.20 -14.07
CA MET A 168 18.37 5.29 -15.22
C MET A 168 19.80 5.04 -15.72
N LYS A 169 20.64 6.08 -15.84
CA LYS A 169 22.04 5.92 -16.25
C LYS A 169 22.80 5.04 -15.27
N ALA A 170 22.68 5.29 -13.97
CA ALA A 170 23.33 4.47 -12.94
C ALA A 170 22.88 3.01 -13.00
N LEU A 171 21.57 2.76 -13.13
CA LEU A 171 21.02 1.41 -13.28
C LEU A 171 21.53 0.72 -14.56
N MET A 172 21.63 1.43 -15.68
CA MET A 172 22.15 0.87 -16.92
C MET A 172 23.66 0.59 -16.86
N GLN A 173 24.44 1.39 -16.14
CA GLN A 173 25.86 1.11 -15.87
C GLN A 173 26.03 -0.11 -14.95
N LEU A 174 25.16 -0.26 -13.95
CA LEU A 174 25.15 -1.40 -13.04
C LEU A 174 24.69 -2.69 -13.72
N LYS A 175 23.83 -2.61 -14.74
CA LYS A 175 23.27 -3.77 -15.45
C LYS A 175 24.34 -4.80 -15.84
N ASP A 176 25.44 -4.34 -16.44
CA ASP A 176 26.48 -5.23 -16.98
C ASP A 176 27.32 -5.91 -15.90
N ARG A 177 27.35 -5.33 -14.70
CA ARG A 177 28.09 -5.81 -13.53
C ARG A 177 27.21 -6.20 -12.36
N LYS A 178 25.90 -6.41 -12.60
CA LYS A 178 24.92 -6.71 -11.54
C LYS A 178 25.28 -7.96 -10.73
N LYS A 179 26.01 -8.91 -11.31
CA LYS A 179 26.49 -10.15 -10.67
C LYS A 179 27.58 -9.90 -9.62
N ASP A 180 28.18 -8.71 -9.62
CA ASP A 180 29.17 -8.31 -8.64
C ASP A 180 28.53 -7.92 -7.29
N PHE A 181 27.21 -7.73 -7.27
CA PHE A 181 26.45 -7.31 -6.10
C PHE A 181 25.37 -8.33 -5.76
N ASP A 182 25.04 -8.40 -4.48
CA ASP A 182 23.96 -9.23 -3.94
C ASP A 182 22.73 -8.38 -3.58
N LEU A 183 22.91 -7.07 -3.40
CA LEU A 183 21.86 -6.11 -3.03
C LEU A 183 22.17 -4.72 -3.61
N LEU A 184 21.15 -4.06 -4.17
CA LEU A 184 21.17 -2.64 -4.48
C LEU A 184 20.32 -1.88 -3.46
N ILE A 185 20.85 -0.80 -2.92
CA ILE A 185 20.13 0.14 -2.06
C ILE A 185 19.98 1.46 -2.80
N ILE A 186 18.78 2.03 -2.76
CA ILE A 186 18.52 3.37 -3.29
C ILE A 186 18.09 4.25 -2.13
N GLU A 187 18.98 5.15 -1.71
CA GLU A 187 18.62 6.20 -0.76
C GLU A 187 17.87 7.29 -1.51
N THR A 188 16.67 7.61 -1.02
CA THR A 188 15.86 8.72 -1.50
C THR A 188 16.06 9.96 -0.62
N THR A 189 15.86 11.15 -1.18
CA THR A 189 15.90 12.39 -0.38
C THR A 189 14.82 12.43 0.68
N GLY A 190 15.02 13.26 1.71
CA GLY A 190 14.06 13.40 2.80
C GLY A 190 12.65 13.85 2.38
N LEU A 191 12.49 14.45 1.20
CA LEU A 191 11.20 14.90 0.66
C LEU A 191 10.73 14.07 -0.54
N ALA A 192 11.51 13.09 -0.98
CA ALA A 192 11.15 12.29 -2.13
C ALA A 192 9.99 11.35 -1.79
N ASN A 193 9.04 11.26 -2.74
CA ASN A 193 8.04 10.21 -2.76
C ASN A 193 8.70 8.91 -3.29
N PRO A 194 8.57 7.76 -2.60
CA PRO A 194 9.09 6.48 -3.09
C PRO A 194 8.46 5.98 -4.40
N ALA A 195 7.21 6.34 -4.69
CA ALA A 195 6.45 5.77 -5.79
C ALA A 195 7.09 5.96 -7.18
N PRO A 196 7.55 7.17 -7.59
CA PRO A 196 8.26 7.35 -8.86
C PRO A 196 9.54 6.50 -9.01
N VAL A 197 10.24 6.24 -7.89
CA VAL A 197 11.42 5.38 -7.89
C VAL A 197 11.00 3.94 -8.19
N VAL A 198 10.01 3.42 -7.45
CA VAL A 198 9.48 2.06 -7.67
C VAL A 198 8.92 1.89 -9.09
N ALA A 199 8.19 2.89 -9.60
CA ALA A 199 7.64 2.86 -10.95
C ALA A 199 8.73 2.74 -12.03
N THR A 200 9.96 3.18 -11.77
CA THR A 200 11.08 2.98 -12.70
C THR A 200 11.41 1.50 -12.88
N PHE A 201 11.27 0.69 -11.83
CA PHE A 201 11.53 -0.75 -11.85
C PHE A 201 10.39 -1.56 -12.45
N THR A 202 9.17 -1.02 -12.52
CA THR A 202 8.01 -1.72 -13.09
C THR A 202 7.68 -1.28 -14.51
N GLN A 203 7.89 -0.01 -14.86
CA GLN A 203 7.50 0.56 -16.16
C GLN A 203 8.62 0.52 -17.21
N ASN A 204 9.88 0.31 -16.81
CA ASN A 204 11.00 0.22 -17.74
C ASN A 204 11.44 -1.23 -17.89
N GLN A 205 11.17 -1.85 -19.04
CA GLN A 205 11.47 -3.26 -19.28
C GLN A 205 12.96 -3.60 -19.09
N SER A 206 13.86 -2.73 -19.55
CA SER A 206 15.30 -2.93 -19.41
C SER A 206 15.74 -2.98 -17.94
N VAL A 207 15.10 -2.18 -17.08
CA VAL A 207 15.32 -2.23 -15.63
C VAL A 207 14.63 -3.45 -15.02
N ALA A 208 13.36 -3.68 -15.34
CA ALA A 208 12.54 -4.78 -14.81
C ALA A 208 13.13 -6.17 -15.09
N ASN A 209 13.86 -6.34 -16.20
CA ASN A 209 14.55 -7.58 -16.55
C ASN A 209 15.84 -7.81 -15.75
N ASN A 210 16.38 -6.79 -15.07
CA ASN A 210 17.68 -6.87 -14.40
C ASN A 210 17.60 -6.64 -12.90
N PHE A 211 16.59 -5.92 -12.44
CA PHE A 211 16.41 -5.50 -11.07
C PHE A 211 14.98 -5.80 -10.62
N ARG A 212 14.81 -6.19 -9.37
CA ARG A 212 13.49 -6.34 -8.73
C ARG A 212 13.47 -5.52 -7.46
N VAL A 213 12.40 -4.76 -7.21
CA VAL A 213 12.23 -4.13 -5.90
C VAL A 213 11.99 -5.25 -4.88
N ASP A 214 12.72 -5.25 -3.77
CA ASP A 214 12.59 -6.22 -2.66
C ASP A 214 11.86 -5.62 -1.44
N GLY A 215 11.87 -4.30 -1.33
CA GLY A 215 10.98 -3.57 -0.42
C GLY A 215 11.41 -2.13 -0.17
N ILE A 216 10.62 -1.46 0.67
CA ILE A 216 10.78 -0.06 1.05
C ILE A 216 10.96 0.01 2.57
N VAL A 217 12.06 0.62 3.01
CA VAL A 217 12.39 0.85 4.42
C VAL A 217 12.27 2.34 4.71
N CYS A 218 11.36 2.72 5.61
CA CYS A 218 11.23 4.11 6.06
C CYS A 218 11.86 4.31 7.43
N LEU A 219 12.75 5.29 7.53
CA LEU A 219 13.24 5.78 8.80
C LEU A 219 12.33 6.89 9.31
N VAL A 220 11.97 6.78 10.59
CA VAL A 220 11.11 7.73 11.29
C VAL A 220 11.87 8.33 12.46
N ASP A 221 12.01 9.65 12.48
CA ASP A 221 12.51 10.39 13.65
C ASP A 221 11.41 10.44 14.72
N CYS A 222 11.51 9.62 15.77
CA CYS A 222 10.48 9.55 16.81
C CYS A 222 10.25 10.88 17.51
N LYS A 223 11.26 11.77 17.56
CA LYS A 223 11.16 13.06 18.23
C LYS A 223 10.36 14.09 17.43
N HIS A 224 10.52 14.08 16.10
CA HIS A 224 10.02 15.17 15.24
C HIS A 224 8.90 14.77 14.28
N VAL A 225 8.74 13.46 13.99
CA VAL A 225 7.81 12.98 12.96
C VAL A 225 6.36 13.41 13.17
N LYS A 226 5.91 13.52 14.42
CA LYS A 226 4.51 13.87 14.72
C LYS A 226 4.12 15.22 14.12
N ALA A 227 5.01 16.21 14.22
CA ALA A 227 4.79 17.53 13.61
C ALA A 227 4.73 17.47 12.07
N HIS A 228 5.48 16.54 11.46
CA HIS A 228 5.49 16.34 10.02
C HIS A 228 4.24 15.58 9.54
N LEU A 229 3.74 14.60 10.29
CA LEU A 229 2.50 13.87 9.99
C LEU A 229 1.27 14.77 10.15
N ASP A 230 1.28 15.66 11.15
CA ASP A 230 0.19 16.60 11.43
C ASP A 230 0.22 17.85 10.53
N GLU A 231 1.22 17.98 9.66
CA GLU A 231 1.34 19.12 8.77
C GLU A 231 0.21 19.13 7.74
N VAL A 232 -0.71 20.09 7.89
CA VAL A 232 -1.80 20.32 6.96
C VAL A 232 -1.25 20.90 5.67
N ARG A 233 -1.41 20.17 4.57
CA ARG A 233 -1.10 20.65 3.23
C ARG A 233 -2.35 21.20 2.54
N ALA A 234 -2.16 21.94 1.46
CA ALA A 234 -3.26 22.40 0.64
C ALA A 234 -4.11 21.22 0.15
N GLU A 235 -5.40 21.44 -0.11
CA GLU A 235 -6.29 20.43 -0.69
C GLU A 235 -5.62 19.76 -1.90
N ASP A 236 -5.79 18.43 -2.00
CA ASP A 236 -5.19 17.55 -3.00
C ASP A 236 -3.66 17.33 -2.94
N THR A 237 -2.93 18.05 -2.08
CA THR A 237 -1.50 17.82 -1.89
C THR A 237 -1.25 16.71 -0.88
N VAL A 238 -0.40 15.74 -1.23
CA VAL A 238 -0.09 14.63 -0.34
C VAL A 238 1.06 15.00 0.58
N ASN A 239 0.87 14.82 1.88
CA ASN A 239 1.93 14.98 2.88
C ASN A 239 3.02 13.92 2.65
N GLU A 240 4.28 14.36 2.47
CA GLU A 240 5.39 13.47 2.10
C GLU A 240 5.72 12.48 3.22
N ALA A 241 5.65 12.89 4.48
CA ALA A 241 5.90 12.01 5.63
C ALA A 241 4.84 10.90 5.72
N VAL A 242 3.57 11.25 5.51
CA VAL A 242 2.47 10.27 5.46
C VAL A 242 2.67 9.30 4.30
N CYS A 243 3.02 9.80 3.11
CA CYS A 243 3.38 8.97 1.95
C CYS A 243 4.49 7.97 2.30
N GLN A 244 5.62 8.44 2.81
CA GLN A 244 6.78 7.61 3.12
C GLN A 244 6.41 6.47 4.07
N VAL A 245 5.62 6.75 5.11
CA VAL A 245 5.07 5.73 6.02
C VAL A 245 4.16 4.76 5.27
N ALA A 246 3.22 5.26 4.47
CA ALA A 246 2.22 4.46 3.77
C ALA A 246 2.78 3.50 2.71
N PHE A 247 3.88 3.85 2.03
CA PHE A 247 4.50 2.98 1.03
C PHE A 247 5.37 1.88 1.64
N SER A 248 5.75 2.01 2.92
CA SER A 248 6.83 1.22 3.50
C SER A 248 6.43 -0.22 3.83
N ASP A 249 7.37 -1.13 3.65
CA ASP A 249 7.28 -2.52 4.09
C ASP A 249 7.86 -2.69 5.51
N ARG A 250 8.86 -1.87 5.85
CA ARG A 250 9.46 -1.80 7.19
C ARG A 250 9.63 -0.37 7.63
N ILE A 251 9.39 -0.12 8.91
CA ILE A 251 9.56 1.20 9.51
C ILE A 251 10.52 1.10 10.69
N LEU A 252 11.60 1.87 10.63
CA LEU A 252 12.56 2.01 11.72
C LEU A 252 12.18 3.26 12.51
N LEU A 253 11.61 3.05 13.69
CA LEU A 253 11.39 4.07 14.69
C LEU A 253 12.75 4.43 15.30
N ASN A 254 13.38 5.47 14.78
CA ASN A 254 14.73 5.89 15.14
C ASN A 254 14.71 7.01 16.17
N LYS A 255 15.81 7.13 16.92
CA LYS A 255 15.98 8.11 18.00
C LYS A 255 14.99 7.91 19.15
N ILE A 256 14.70 6.65 19.48
CA ILE A 256 13.82 6.31 20.61
C ILE A 256 14.36 6.85 21.94
N ASP A 257 15.67 7.10 22.04
CA ASP A 257 16.34 7.70 23.19
C ASP A 257 15.91 9.15 23.48
N LEU A 258 15.24 9.81 22.54
CA LEU A 258 14.80 11.21 22.65
C LEU A 258 13.33 11.38 23.05
N VAL A 259 12.59 10.28 23.23
CA VAL A 259 11.15 10.26 23.53
C VAL A 259 10.84 9.36 24.72
N THR A 260 9.71 9.61 25.38
CA THR A 260 9.22 8.72 26.43
C THR A 260 8.53 7.48 25.85
N LYS A 261 8.30 6.46 26.67
CA LYS A 261 7.58 5.25 26.24
C LYS A 261 6.14 5.56 25.84
N GLU A 262 5.50 6.51 26.52
CA GLU A 262 4.14 6.97 26.20
C GLU A 262 4.09 7.66 24.84
N GLU A 263 5.05 8.56 24.56
CA GLU A 263 5.18 9.22 23.26
C GLU A 263 5.44 8.22 22.13
N LEU A 264 6.30 7.22 22.38
CA LEU A 264 6.60 6.16 21.41
C LEU A 264 5.39 5.28 21.12
N ASN A 265 4.60 4.90 22.13
CA ASN A 265 3.40 4.10 21.93
C ASN A 265 2.31 4.87 21.16
N ASP A 266 2.11 6.15 21.47
CA ASP A 266 1.18 7.02 20.72
C ASP A 266 1.62 7.18 19.25
N LEU A 267 2.93 7.28 19.01
CA LEU A 267 3.48 7.32 17.65
C LEU A 267 3.26 5.98 16.91
N LYS A 268 3.44 4.84 17.57
CA LYS A 268 3.17 3.52 16.99
C LYS A 268 1.71 3.39 16.57
N GLU A 269 0.76 3.77 17.44
CA GLU A 269 -0.67 3.80 17.12
C GLU A 269 -0.94 4.66 15.88
N THR A 270 -0.30 5.85 15.81
CA THR A 270 -0.45 6.76 14.67
C THR A 270 0.09 6.14 13.38
N ILE A 271 1.30 5.58 13.40
CA ILE A 271 1.92 4.93 12.23
C ILE A 271 1.10 3.73 11.77
N HIS A 272 0.63 2.90 12.71
CA HIS A 272 -0.19 1.73 12.42
C HIS A 272 -1.51 2.12 11.75
N SER A 273 -2.13 3.24 12.16
CA SER A 273 -3.35 3.74 11.51
C SER A 273 -3.14 4.16 10.05
N ILE A 274 -1.92 4.59 9.69
CA ILE A 274 -1.53 4.90 8.31
C ILE A 274 -1.21 3.61 7.55
N ASN A 275 -0.39 2.75 8.15
CA ASN A 275 0.15 1.54 7.54
C ASN A 275 0.22 0.41 8.58
N SER A 276 -0.84 -0.39 8.62
CA SER A 276 -0.95 -1.56 9.50
C SER A 276 -0.14 -2.77 9.02
N PHE A 277 0.42 -2.72 7.81
CA PHE A 277 1.18 -3.82 7.24
C PHE A 277 2.67 -3.76 7.57
N ALA A 278 3.21 -2.57 7.82
CA ALA A 278 4.64 -2.40 8.01
C ALA A 278 5.13 -2.96 9.35
N GLU A 279 6.19 -3.78 9.31
CA GLU A 279 6.88 -4.20 10.53
C GLU A 279 7.61 -3.02 11.16
N LEU A 280 7.39 -2.78 12.46
CA LEU A 280 8.01 -1.69 13.22
C LEU A 280 9.25 -2.16 13.98
N TYR A 281 10.36 -1.44 13.84
CA TYR A 281 11.60 -1.70 14.56
C TYR A 281 12.03 -0.47 15.34
N GLU A 282 12.13 -0.61 16.67
CA GLU A 282 12.70 0.41 17.54
C GLU A 282 14.22 0.44 17.41
N THR A 283 14.79 1.62 17.18
CA THR A 283 16.23 1.79 16.91
C THR A 283 16.79 3.05 17.55
N GLU A 284 18.06 2.97 17.93
CA GLU A 284 18.90 4.12 18.29
C GLU A 284 20.06 4.21 17.30
N ARG A 285 20.29 5.40 16.76
CA ARG A 285 21.34 5.64 15.73
C ARG A 285 21.23 4.66 14.55
N SER A 286 20.02 4.35 14.14
CA SER A 286 19.70 3.43 13.03
C SER A 286 20.22 2.00 13.20
N LYS A 287 20.60 1.59 14.43
CA LYS A 287 21.06 0.24 14.69
C LYS A 287 19.88 -0.72 14.73
N VAL A 288 19.88 -1.65 13.79
CA VAL A 288 18.89 -2.72 13.65
C VAL A 288 19.63 -4.01 13.25
N PRO A 289 19.15 -5.21 13.64
CA PRO A 289 19.70 -6.44 13.09
C PRO A 289 19.60 -6.44 11.56
N ILE A 290 20.74 -6.57 10.86
CA ILE A 290 20.80 -6.44 9.39
C ILE A 290 19.88 -7.44 8.68
N SER A 291 19.71 -8.64 9.22
CA SER A 291 18.78 -9.65 8.70
C SER A 291 17.30 -9.21 8.73
N LYS A 292 16.96 -8.19 9.52
CA LYS A 292 15.63 -7.58 9.59
C LYS A 292 15.46 -6.38 8.67
N VAL A 293 16.46 -6.04 7.85
CA VAL A 293 16.36 -4.94 6.87
C VAL A 293 16.99 -5.25 5.52
N MET A 294 17.71 -6.37 5.42
CA MET A 294 18.14 -6.99 4.17
C MET A 294 17.33 -8.24 3.87
N ASP A 295 17.24 -8.60 2.58
CA ASP A 295 16.33 -9.63 2.08
C ASP A 295 14.97 -9.48 2.73
N LEU A 296 14.43 -8.27 2.55
CA LEU A 296 13.12 -7.92 3.07
C LEU A 296 12.11 -8.94 2.63
N SER A 297 12.32 -9.57 1.45
CA SER A 297 11.43 -10.60 0.94
C SER A 297 10.00 -10.15 1.21
N SER A 298 9.73 -8.85 1.02
CA SER A 298 8.43 -8.24 1.35
C SER A 298 7.32 -8.84 0.46
N PHE A 299 7.79 -9.67 -0.48
CA PHE A 299 7.22 -10.41 -1.57
C PHE A 299 7.08 -11.92 -1.19
N SER A 300 7.57 -12.34 -0.02
CA SER A 300 7.48 -13.71 0.52
C SER A 300 6.24 -13.91 1.39
N ILE A 301 5.63 -15.07 1.21
CA ILE A 301 4.33 -15.44 1.80
C ILE A 301 4.40 -15.52 3.32
N GLU A 302 5.49 -16.04 3.87
CA GLU A 302 5.66 -16.21 5.32
C GLU A 302 5.53 -14.87 6.07
N ARG A 303 6.06 -13.78 5.49
CA ARG A 303 5.93 -12.44 6.08
C ARG A 303 4.54 -11.85 5.90
N MET A 304 3.92 -12.06 4.74
CA MET A 304 2.53 -11.63 4.51
C MET A 304 1.55 -12.35 5.44
N LYS A 305 1.78 -13.63 5.76
CA LYS A 305 0.97 -14.37 6.72
C LYS A 305 1.05 -13.76 8.12
N GLY A 306 2.25 -13.49 8.63
CA GLY A 306 2.42 -12.89 9.96
C GLY A 306 1.77 -11.50 10.09
N ALA A 307 2.03 -10.59 9.14
CA ALA A 307 1.43 -9.26 9.15
C ALA A 307 -0.11 -9.28 9.02
N LEU A 308 -0.66 -10.25 8.29
CA LEU A 308 -2.11 -10.41 8.11
C LEU A 308 -2.77 -11.30 9.18
N GLU A 309 -1.99 -11.98 10.03
CA GLU A 309 -2.45 -12.70 11.23
C GLU A 309 -2.59 -11.74 12.42
N GLU A 310 -1.65 -10.80 12.60
CA GLU A 310 -1.78 -9.72 13.59
C GLU A 310 -3.00 -8.83 13.30
N PHE A 311 -3.32 -8.62 12.02
CA PHE A 311 -4.51 -7.89 11.57
C PHE A 311 -5.85 -8.55 11.98
N GLU A 312 -5.92 -9.89 12.01
CA GLU A 312 -7.13 -10.61 12.42
C GLU A 312 -7.40 -10.51 13.93
N ILE A 313 -6.35 -10.26 14.73
CA ILE A 313 -6.47 -10.13 16.19
C ILE A 313 -7.11 -8.78 16.57
N GLU A 314 -6.83 -7.70 15.84
CA GLU A 314 -7.40 -6.37 16.13
C GLU A 314 -8.91 -6.27 15.80
N GLU A 315 -9.43 -6.97 14.78
CA GLU A 315 -10.87 -6.95 14.48
C GLU A 315 -11.71 -7.77 15.48
N LEU A 316 -11.12 -8.72 16.22
CA LEU A 316 -11.86 -9.55 17.20
C LEU A 316 -12.02 -8.88 18.57
N GLU A 317 -11.24 -7.85 18.90
CA GLU A 317 -11.37 -7.09 20.16
C GLU A 317 -12.30 -5.86 20.05
N GLY A 318 -12.92 -5.66 18.88
CA GLY A 318 -13.70 -4.48 18.52
C GLY A 318 -15.23 -4.58 18.58
N GLU A 319 -15.83 -5.52 19.32
CA GLU A 319 -17.29 -5.51 19.55
C GLU A 319 -17.66 -5.86 21.00
N GLY A 320 -17.89 -4.82 21.80
CA GLY A 320 -18.57 -4.97 23.10
C GLY A 320 -18.38 -3.77 24.01
N HIS A 321 -19.40 -2.89 24.08
CA HIS A 321 -19.95 -2.31 25.33
C HIS A 321 -20.85 -1.11 24.99
N GLY A 322 -22.08 -1.41 24.57
CA GLY A 322 -23.19 -0.47 24.70
C GLY A 322 -23.72 -0.52 26.13
N HIS A 323 -23.33 0.45 26.97
CA HIS A 323 -24.01 0.69 28.25
C HIS A 323 -25.12 1.71 28.05
N GLY A 324 -26.32 1.20 27.77
CA GLY A 324 -27.56 1.94 28.00
C GLY A 324 -27.83 1.99 29.51
N HIS A 325 -27.69 3.16 30.13
CA HIS A 325 -28.16 3.38 31.49
C HIS A 325 -29.60 3.88 31.46
N ALA A 326 -30.44 3.10 32.14
CA ALA A 326 -31.85 3.34 32.37
C ALA A 326 -32.09 4.62 33.19
N GLU A 327 -33.10 5.39 32.79
CA GLU A 327 -33.78 6.30 33.68
C GLU A 327 -34.80 5.53 34.50
N GLU A 328 -34.59 5.45 35.82
CA GLU A 328 -35.70 5.43 36.78
C GLU A 328 -35.34 6.27 38.01
N THR A 329 -36.39 6.90 38.52
CA THR A 329 -36.44 8.07 39.38
C THR A 329 -36.46 7.78 40.89
N HIS A 330 -36.05 8.77 41.71
CA HIS A 330 -36.34 8.96 43.15
C HIS A 330 -35.69 7.96 44.14
N GLY A 331 -35.25 8.27 45.37
CA GLY A 331 -35.31 9.45 46.23
C GLY A 331 -35.16 8.99 47.70
N HIS A 332 -34.27 9.65 48.47
CA HIS A 332 -34.18 9.77 49.95
C HIS A 332 -33.89 8.55 50.88
N GLY A 333 -33.01 8.79 51.87
CA GLY A 333 -33.33 8.48 53.29
C GLY A 333 -32.31 7.75 54.18
N HIS A 334 -31.45 8.52 54.86
CA HIS A 334 -30.87 8.42 56.23
C HIS A 334 -30.71 7.11 57.07
N ALA A 335 -29.66 7.19 57.91
CA ALA A 335 -29.42 6.62 59.27
C ALA A 335 -28.88 5.17 59.35
N SER A 336 -28.00 4.74 60.27
CA SER A 336 -27.41 5.23 61.54
C SER A 336 -26.14 4.38 61.82
N GLU A 337 -25.02 4.97 62.28
CA GLU A 337 -24.41 4.86 63.64
C GLU A 337 -23.93 3.49 64.20
N HIS A 338 -22.76 3.59 64.87
CA HIS A 338 -22.07 2.68 65.82
C HIS A 338 -21.22 1.53 65.22
N GLY A 339 -20.02 1.18 65.71
CA GLY A 339 -19.25 1.58 66.89
C GLY A 339 -18.00 0.66 67.03
N HIS A 340 -16.96 1.22 67.63
CA HIS A 340 -15.60 0.78 68.02
C HIS A 340 -15.19 -0.71 68.20
N GLY A 341 -13.87 -0.94 68.05
CA GLY A 341 -13.09 -2.01 68.72
C GLY A 341 -11.75 -2.34 68.02
N GLU A 342 -10.72 -1.50 68.15
CA GLU A 342 -9.42 -1.78 68.84
C GLU A 342 -8.70 -3.11 68.54
N THR A 343 -7.45 -3.06 68.03
CA THR A 343 -6.20 -3.28 68.82
C THR A 343 -4.93 -3.14 67.96
N ALA A 344 -3.96 -2.34 68.46
CA ALA A 344 -2.47 -2.45 68.42
C ALA A 344 -1.73 -2.50 67.05
N ALA A 345 -0.56 -1.87 66.81
CA ALA A 345 0.34 -0.97 67.54
C ALA A 345 1.52 -0.57 66.61
N HIS A 346 2.00 0.69 66.73
CA HIS A 346 3.34 1.28 66.43
C HIS A 346 3.91 1.32 64.98
N GLU A 347 4.00 2.51 64.33
CA GLU A 347 5.13 3.51 64.25
C GLU A 347 6.22 3.13 63.21
N HIS A 348 6.86 3.99 62.39
CA HIS A 348 6.75 5.38 61.91
C HIS A 348 7.76 5.52 60.74
N GLY A 349 7.56 6.48 59.82
CA GLY A 349 8.64 6.95 58.93
C GLY A 349 8.21 7.61 57.61
N HIS A 350 7.66 8.83 57.69
CA HIS A 350 7.65 9.79 56.57
C HIS A 350 8.77 10.81 56.80
N GLU A 351 9.51 11.18 55.75
CA GLU A 351 10.12 12.51 55.66
C GLU A 351 9.65 13.19 54.38
N ASN A 352 8.94 14.30 54.57
CA ASN A 352 8.63 15.34 53.61
C ASN A 352 9.58 16.51 53.90
N GLU A 353 10.14 17.16 52.88
CA GLU A 353 10.50 18.58 52.98
C GLU A 353 10.20 19.32 51.65
N HIS A 354 9.14 20.13 51.68
CA HIS A 354 9.00 21.32 50.84
C HIS A 354 8.69 22.50 51.76
N GLY A 355 9.64 23.43 51.87
CA GLY A 355 9.45 24.70 52.55
C GLY A 355 9.05 25.80 51.56
N HIS A 356 7.93 26.46 51.83
CA HIS A 356 7.62 27.78 51.26
C HIS A 356 7.62 28.81 52.39
N ALA A 357 8.30 29.94 52.13
CA ALA A 357 8.44 31.05 53.05
C ALA A 357 7.34 32.09 52.85
N ASP A 358 6.75 32.50 53.98
CA ASP A 358 5.81 33.59 54.19
C ASP A 358 6.26 34.97 53.71
N LYS A 359 5.28 35.85 53.42
CA LYS A 359 5.15 37.17 54.07
C LYS A 359 3.82 37.89 53.73
N LYS A 360 2.95 38.01 54.76
CA LYS A 360 2.35 39.23 55.38
C LYS A 360 1.92 40.41 54.48
N ALA A 361 0.85 41.20 54.72
CA ALA A 361 -0.18 41.32 55.77
C ALA A 361 -1.12 42.53 55.44
N LYS A 362 -2.21 42.65 56.24
CA LYS A 362 -3.05 43.84 56.63
C LYS A 362 -4.40 44.05 55.92
N ASP A 363 -5.51 43.92 56.66
CA ASP A 363 -6.28 44.94 57.45
C ASP A 363 -7.04 45.89 56.50
N ASP A 364 -8.32 46.26 56.60
CA ASP A 364 -9.48 46.02 57.48
C ASP A 364 -10.69 46.68 56.75
N CYS A 365 -11.93 46.29 57.10
CA CYS A 365 -13.19 47.09 57.11
C CYS A 365 -14.42 46.48 56.37
N ASP A 366 -15.52 46.54 57.13
CA ASP A 366 -16.93 46.21 56.87
C ASP A 366 -17.52 46.72 55.54
N ASP A 367 -18.35 45.90 54.86
CA ASP A 367 -19.77 46.19 54.59
C ASP A 367 -20.47 45.06 53.78
N CYS A 368 -21.79 44.91 54.02
CA CYS A 368 -22.85 44.40 53.12
C CYS A 368 -22.96 42.90 52.69
N ALA A 369 -24.08 42.29 53.11
CA ALA A 369 -25.11 41.49 52.38
C ALA A 369 -24.74 40.37 51.35
N PRO A 370 -25.62 39.36 51.13
CA PRO A 370 -25.22 38.07 50.56
C PRO A 370 -25.33 38.04 49.04
N ASP A 371 -24.26 37.62 48.36
CA ASP A 371 -24.33 37.19 46.96
C ASP A 371 -23.87 35.73 46.82
N THR A 372 -24.73 34.99 46.13
CA THR A 372 -24.62 33.57 45.77
C THR A 372 -23.31 33.24 45.07
N VAL A 373 -22.54 32.29 45.63
CA VAL A 373 -21.43 31.64 44.92
C VAL A 373 -21.81 30.19 44.66
N THR A 374 -22.02 29.88 43.39
CA THR A 374 -22.12 28.54 42.83
C THR A 374 -20.79 27.81 42.99
N HIS A 375 -20.79 26.65 43.63
CA HIS A 375 -19.65 25.73 43.60
C HIS A 375 -19.63 25.01 42.25
N GLU A 376 -18.70 25.39 41.36
CA GLU A 376 -18.39 24.61 40.17
C GLU A 376 -17.57 23.37 40.57
N HIS A 377 -18.10 22.19 40.25
CA HIS A 377 -17.36 20.94 40.29
C HIS A 377 -16.55 20.82 38.99
N ASP A 378 -15.23 20.87 39.12
CA ASP A 378 -14.27 20.67 38.04
C ASP A 378 -14.28 19.19 37.61
N HIS A 379 -15.17 18.85 36.68
CA HIS A 379 -15.12 17.59 35.96
C HIS A 379 -13.94 17.64 34.99
N LYS A 380 -12.84 16.95 35.34
CA LYS A 380 -11.76 16.66 34.38
C LYS A 380 -12.34 15.83 33.24
N GLU A 381 -12.74 16.50 32.17
CA GLU A 381 -13.07 15.87 30.90
C GLU A 381 -11.85 15.10 30.40
N ALA A 382 -12.05 13.81 30.12
CA ALA A 382 -11.09 13.03 29.36
C ALA A 382 -10.89 13.74 28.01
N LYS A 383 -9.69 14.28 27.79
CA LYS A 383 -9.32 14.92 26.53
C LYS A 383 -9.57 13.92 25.39
N LYS A 384 -10.58 14.17 24.55
CA LYS A 384 -10.72 13.50 23.25
C LYS A 384 -9.37 13.64 22.53
N LYS A 385 -8.68 12.52 22.29
CA LYS A 385 -7.48 12.49 21.42
C LYS A 385 -7.86 13.22 20.12
N LYS A 386 -7.14 14.29 19.78
CA LYS A 386 -7.33 14.98 18.48
C LYS A 386 -7.12 13.92 17.40
N LYS A 387 -8.14 13.67 16.57
CA LYS A 387 -7.97 12.86 15.35
C LYS A 387 -6.88 13.56 14.53
N HIS A 388 -5.75 12.88 14.35
CA HIS A 388 -4.71 13.30 13.44
C HIS A 388 -5.33 13.49 12.05
N ASP A 389 -5.09 14.64 11.41
CA ASP A 389 -5.51 14.85 10.02
C ASP A 389 -4.47 14.16 9.12
N LEU A 390 -4.55 12.83 9.06
CA LEU A 390 -3.66 11.95 8.30
C LEU A 390 -3.87 12.08 6.78
N SER A 391 -4.31 13.24 6.30
CA SER A 391 -4.63 13.51 4.90
C SER A 391 -5.66 12.54 4.30
N GLY A 392 -6.45 11.85 5.14
CA GLY A 392 -7.37 10.79 4.74
C GLY A 392 -6.70 9.47 4.31
N VAL A 393 -5.42 9.27 4.60
CA VAL A 393 -4.67 8.03 4.32
C VAL A 393 -4.93 7.01 5.41
N GLY A 394 -5.18 5.76 5.02
CA GLY A 394 -5.33 4.64 5.94
C GLY A 394 -5.15 3.31 5.25
N SER A 395 -5.29 2.24 6.03
CA SER A 395 -5.18 0.86 5.59
C SER A 395 -6.50 0.10 5.71
N LEU A 396 -6.78 -0.77 4.73
CA LEU A 396 -7.92 -1.69 4.71
C LEU A 396 -7.40 -3.10 4.45
N GLY A 397 -7.48 -3.96 5.47
CA GLY A 397 -7.31 -5.40 5.32
C GLY A 397 -8.63 -6.07 4.94
N LEU A 398 -8.53 -7.09 4.08
CA LEU A 398 -9.65 -7.91 3.62
C LEU A 398 -9.23 -9.37 3.64
N THR A 399 -10.02 -10.20 4.31
CA THR A 399 -9.77 -11.63 4.46
C THR A 399 -10.94 -12.44 3.92
N ALA A 400 -10.66 -13.66 3.46
CA ALA A 400 -11.65 -14.64 3.05
C ALA A 400 -11.16 -16.03 3.43
N ASP A 401 -11.98 -16.76 4.17
CA ASP A 401 -11.74 -18.13 4.64
C ASP A 401 -11.93 -19.19 3.54
N ARG A 402 -12.32 -18.75 2.35
CA ARG A 402 -12.61 -19.60 1.19
C ARG A 402 -11.96 -19.04 -0.07
N PRO A 403 -11.66 -19.90 -1.07
CA PRO A 403 -11.12 -19.44 -2.35
C PRO A 403 -12.05 -18.44 -3.04
N LEU A 404 -11.45 -17.52 -3.77
CA LEU A 404 -12.14 -16.48 -4.53
C LEU A 404 -12.49 -16.95 -5.95
N LEU A 405 -13.49 -16.31 -6.53
CA LEU A 405 -13.80 -16.37 -7.95
C LEU A 405 -12.86 -15.41 -8.69
N SER A 406 -11.95 -15.94 -9.50
CA SER A 406 -10.91 -15.15 -10.19
C SER A 406 -11.48 -13.99 -11.02
N HIS A 407 -12.58 -14.22 -11.75
CA HIS A 407 -13.23 -13.17 -12.54
C HIS A 407 -13.82 -12.03 -11.69
N GLU A 408 -14.39 -12.34 -10.52
CA GLU A 408 -14.97 -11.33 -9.63
C GLU A 408 -13.88 -10.51 -8.95
N PHE A 409 -12.78 -11.16 -8.53
CA PHE A 409 -11.60 -10.47 -8.02
C PHE A 409 -10.97 -9.54 -9.07
N ASN A 410 -10.82 -10.00 -10.32
CA ASN A 410 -10.33 -9.16 -11.41
C ASN A 410 -11.23 -7.94 -11.67
N ARG A 411 -12.56 -8.11 -11.56
CA ARG A 411 -13.51 -7.00 -11.65
C ARG A 411 -13.36 -6.03 -10.48
N PHE A 412 -13.20 -6.54 -9.26
CA PHE A 412 -12.94 -5.75 -8.06
C PHE A 412 -11.68 -4.89 -8.22
N MET A 413 -10.55 -5.52 -8.58
CA MET A 413 -9.27 -4.82 -8.79
C MET A 413 -9.36 -3.80 -9.91
N SER A 414 -9.97 -4.15 -11.05
CA SER A 414 -10.13 -3.23 -12.17
C SER A 414 -10.95 -1.98 -11.80
N GLY A 415 -12.04 -2.17 -11.05
CA GLY A 415 -12.86 -1.06 -10.57
C GLY A 415 -12.14 -0.17 -9.55
N LEU A 416 -11.38 -0.78 -8.64
CA LEU A 416 -10.54 -0.05 -7.67
C LEU A 416 -9.48 0.78 -8.40
N LEU A 417 -8.71 0.18 -9.30
CA LEU A 417 -7.66 0.89 -10.04
C LEU A 417 -8.22 2.00 -10.93
N GLN A 418 -9.38 1.79 -11.57
CA GLN A 418 -10.00 2.82 -12.40
C GLN A 418 -10.37 4.09 -11.62
N THR A 419 -10.76 3.94 -10.35
CA THR A 419 -11.30 5.03 -9.54
C THR A 419 -10.29 5.60 -8.54
N LYS A 420 -9.33 4.79 -8.09
CA LYS A 420 -8.41 5.11 -6.99
C LYS A 420 -6.94 4.86 -7.30
N ALA A 421 -6.55 4.60 -8.56
CA ALA A 421 -5.15 4.33 -8.94
C ALA A 421 -4.11 5.27 -8.28
N LYS A 422 -4.36 6.57 -8.32
CA LYS A 422 -3.45 7.59 -7.77
C LYS A 422 -3.47 7.69 -6.25
N ASP A 423 -4.59 7.32 -5.64
CA ASP A 423 -4.79 7.38 -4.20
C ASP A 423 -4.50 6.04 -3.51
N LEU A 424 -4.35 4.95 -4.26
CA LEU A 424 -3.85 3.68 -3.76
C LEU A 424 -2.33 3.78 -3.67
N TYR A 425 -1.74 3.66 -2.48
CA TYR A 425 -0.30 3.80 -2.29
C TYR A 425 0.37 2.44 -2.30
N ARG A 426 -0.12 1.51 -1.48
CA ARG A 426 0.38 0.14 -1.43
C ARG A 426 -0.79 -0.82 -1.52
N SER A 427 -0.59 -1.93 -2.20
CA SER A 427 -1.48 -3.08 -2.08
C SER A 427 -0.67 -4.35 -2.04
N LYS A 428 -1.14 -5.34 -1.29
CA LYS A 428 -0.54 -6.68 -1.23
C LYS A 428 -1.62 -7.71 -0.97
N GLY A 429 -1.39 -8.94 -1.39
CA GLY A 429 -2.23 -10.03 -0.95
C GLY A 429 -1.71 -11.40 -1.34
N VAL A 430 -2.20 -12.39 -0.59
CA VAL A 430 -2.09 -13.81 -0.88
C VAL A 430 -3.49 -14.29 -1.21
N LEU A 431 -3.67 -14.92 -2.36
CA LEU A 431 -4.97 -15.29 -2.91
C LEU A 431 -5.02 -16.79 -3.21
N ALA A 432 -6.18 -17.37 -2.92
CA ALA A 432 -6.56 -18.69 -3.38
C ALA A 432 -7.73 -18.52 -4.36
N PHE A 433 -7.64 -19.12 -5.55
CA PHE A 433 -8.72 -19.09 -6.54
C PHE A 433 -9.35 -20.47 -6.70
N VAL A 434 -10.66 -20.51 -6.90
CA VAL A 434 -11.41 -21.76 -7.11
C VAL A 434 -10.88 -22.51 -8.34
N GLU A 435 -10.57 -21.79 -9.41
CA GLU A 435 -10.19 -22.38 -10.70
C GLU A 435 -8.76 -22.93 -10.74
N GLU A 436 -7.92 -22.59 -9.76
CA GLU A 436 -6.47 -22.79 -9.80
C GLU A 436 -5.96 -23.88 -8.84
N GLY A 437 -6.88 -24.66 -8.27
CA GLY A 437 -6.53 -25.81 -7.42
C GLY A 437 -5.72 -25.39 -6.19
N ASP A 438 -4.51 -25.94 -6.07
CA ASP A 438 -3.60 -25.69 -4.94
C ASP A 438 -2.61 -24.55 -5.22
N ALA A 439 -2.69 -23.88 -6.38
CA ALA A 439 -1.83 -22.75 -6.66
C ALA A 439 -2.10 -21.60 -5.68
N LYS A 440 -1.01 -21.05 -5.14
CA LYS A 440 -1.02 -19.93 -4.20
C LYS A 440 -0.55 -18.69 -4.94
N PHE A 441 -1.42 -17.69 -5.07
CA PHE A 441 -1.12 -16.46 -5.79
C PHE A 441 -0.71 -15.39 -4.82
N ILE A 442 0.27 -14.59 -5.22
CA ILE A 442 0.71 -13.41 -4.51
C ILE A 442 0.53 -12.25 -5.46
N PHE A 443 0.02 -11.13 -4.95
CA PHE A 443 0.11 -9.88 -5.67
C PHE A 443 0.59 -8.77 -4.76
N GLN A 444 1.06 -7.73 -5.41
CA GLN A 444 1.37 -6.48 -4.76
C GLN A 444 1.27 -5.36 -5.77
N GLY A 445 1.20 -4.13 -5.27
CA GLY A 445 1.38 -2.98 -6.12
C GLY A 445 1.77 -1.74 -5.38
N VAL A 446 2.25 -0.81 -6.20
CA VAL A 446 2.49 0.59 -5.85
C VAL A 446 1.66 1.39 -6.84
N HIS A 447 0.66 2.12 -6.35
CA HIS A 447 -0.37 2.72 -7.19
C HIS A 447 -1.04 1.70 -8.14
N GLU A 448 -1.17 2.06 -9.41
CA GLU A 448 -1.75 1.25 -10.48
C GLU A 448 -0.86 0.11 -10.96
N GLN A 449 0.40 0.05 -10.51
CA GLN A 449 1.35 -0.98 -10.92
C GLN A 449 1.16 -2.20 -10.03
N ILE A 450 0.35 -3.16 -10.49
CA ILE A 450 0.14 -4.44 -9.80
C ILE A 450 0.94 -5.54 -10.49
N GLN A 451 1.71 -6.27 -9.70
CA GLN A 451 2.41 -7.49 -10.11
C GLN A 451 1.75 -8.69 -9.48
N TYR A 452 1.51 -9.73 -10.29
CA TYR A 452 0.97 -11.01 -9.86
C TYR A 452 2.03 -12.09 -10.08
N THR A 453 2.23 -12.93 -9.08
CA THR A 453 3.20 -14.02 -9.12
C THR A 453 2.61 -15.25 -8.46
N THR A 454 2.87 -16.42 -9.02
CA THR A 454 2.56 -17.68 -8.35
C THR A 454 3.68 -18.01 -7.37
N ALA A 455 3.31 -18.33 -6.14
CA ALA A 455 4.25 -18.82 -5.14
C ALA A 455 5.04 -20.04 -5.62
N GLN A 456 6.28 -20.18 -5.17
CA GLN A 456 7.04 -21.42 -5.38
C GLN A 456 6.37 -22.60 -4.67
N ASP A 457 5.87 -22.37 -3.45
CA ASP A 457 5.16 -23.36 -2.66
C ASP A 457 3.63 -23.22 -2.82
N PRO A 458 2.93 -24.26 -3.31
CA PRO A 458 1.47 -24.27 -3.37
C PRO A 458 0.85 -24.28 -1.95
N TRP A 459 -0.47 -24.24 -1.88
CA TRP A 459 -1.20 -24.57 -0.67
C TRP A 459 -0.92 -26.04 -0.29
N GLY A 460 -0.52 -26.28 0.95
CA GLY A 460 -0.35 -27.63 1.48
C GLY A 460 -1.68 -28.41 1.51
N PRO A 461 -1.65 -29.75 1.50
CA PRO A 461 -2.86 -30.58 1.46
C PRO A 461 -3.79 -30.35 2.67
N ASP A 462 -3.22 -30.00 3.83
CA ASP A 462 -3.94 -29.69 5.07
C ASP A 462 -3.93 -28.19 5.40
N GLU A 463 -3.40 -27.35 4.50
CA GLU A 463 -3.35 -25.90 4.69
C GLU A 463 -4.68 -25.25 4.32
N ALA A 464 -5.25 -24.44 5.21
CA ALA A 464 -6.46 -23.69 4.91
C ALA A 464 -6.18 -22.66 3.80
N LYS A 465 -6.96 -22.74 2.71
CA LYS A 465 -6.87 -21.80 1.58
C LYS A 465 -7.55 -20.48 1.91
N VAL A 466 -6.81 -19.62 2.60
CA VAL A 466 -7.27 -18.29 3.01
C VAL A 466 -6.73 -17.25 2.05
N SER A 467 -7.61 -16.36 1.58
CA SER A 467 -7.18 -15.17 0.84
C SER A 467 -7.11 -13.99 1.79
N LYS A 468 -5.99 -13.27 1.79
CA LYS A 468 -5.81 -12.07 2.59
C LYS A 468 -5.17 -10.98 1.73
N CYS A 469 -5.67 -9.76 1.82
CA CYS A 469 -5.08 -8.62 1.14
C CYS A 469 -5.18 -7.35 1.97
N VAL A 470 -4.28 -6.42 1.72
CA VAL A 470 -4.24 -5.10 2.33
C VAL A 470 -4.14 -4.05 1.24
N PHE A 471 -4.93 -2.99 1.38
CA PHE A 471 -4.92 -1.80 0.54
C PHE A 471 -4.63 -0.60 1.43
N ILE A 472 -3.59 0.15 1.09
CA ILE A 472 -3.20 1.38 1.78
C ILE A 472 -3.39 2.52 0.82
N GLY A 473 -4.14 3.54 1.22
CA GLY A 473 -4.44 4.65 0.32
C GLY A 473 -5.26 5.76 0.93
N ARG A 474 -5.47 6.82 0.15
CA ARG A 474 -6.20 8.02 0.54
C ARG A 474 -7.67 7.94 0.16
N GLY A 475 -8.56 8.20 1.11
CA GLY A 475 -10.00 8.28 0.87
C GLY A 475 -10.58 7.00 0.25
N LEU A 476 -10.11 5.85 0.72
CA LEU A 476 -10.68 4.55 0.34
C LEU A 476 -12.04 4.38 1.03
N ASP A 477 -13.07 4.01 0.28
CA ASP A 477 -14.39 3.69 0.84
C ASP A 477 -14.35 2.26 1.37
N HIS A 478 -14.11 2.10 2.67
CA HIS A 478 -13.90 0.79 3.29
C HIS A 478 -15.15 -0.08 3.20
N ASP A 479 -16.34 0.51 3.32
CA ASP A 479 -17.61 -0.22 3.30
C ASP A 479 -17.93 -0.71 1.88
N GLU A 480 -17.73 0.14 0.88
CA GLU A 480 -17.89 -0.25 -0.52
C GLU A 480 -16.90 -1.36 -0.92
N LEU A 481 -15.63 -1.23 -0.52
CA LEU A 481 -14.60 -2.21 -0.84
C LEU A 481 -14.85 -3.55 -0.15
N ARG A 482 -15.27 -3.56 1.12
CA ARG A 482 -15.70 -4.78 1.83
C ARG A 482 -16.90 -5.43 1.13
N ALA A 483 -17.90 -4.65 0.74
CA ALA A 483 -19.09 -5.17 0.04
C ALA A 483 -18.74 -5.80 -1.32
N LYS A 484 -17.82 -5.20 -2.09
CA LYS A 484 -17.32 -5.77 -3.35
C LYS A 484 -16.43 -6.99 -3.12
N TRP A 485 -15.60 -6.99 -2.07
CA TRP A 485 -14.79 -8.14 -1.69
C TRP A 485 -15.64 -9.38 -1.39
N GLN A 486 -16.75 -9.22 -0.67
CA GLN A 486 -17.68 -10.33 -0.40
C GLN A 486 -18.24 -10.99 -1.67
N GLN A 487 -18.38 -10.25 -2.77
CA GLN A 487 -18.81 -10.81 -4.07
C GLN A 487 -17.72 -11.67 -4.73
N CYS A 488 -16.47 -11.51 -4.31
CA CYS A 488 -15.34 -12.29 -4.81
C CYS A 488 -15.28 -13.67 -4.15
N ILE A 489 -15.83 -13.84 -2.95
CA ILE A 489 -15.74 -15.09 -2.20
C ILE A 489 -16.65 -16.14 -2.85
N SER A 490 -16.12 -17.34 -3.09
CA SER A 490 -16.91 -18.46 -3.60
C SER A 490 -18.09 -18.80 -2.68
N LEU A 491 -19.06 -19.57 -3.15
CA LEU A 491 -20.15 -20.04 -2.29
C LEU A 491 -19.71 -21.25 -1.44
N PRO A 492 -20.40 -21.51 -0.31
CA PRO A 492 -20.15 -22.71 0.47
C PRO A 492 -20.32 -23.98 -0.39
N PRO A 493 -19.57 -25.07 -0.11
CA PRO A 493 -19.71 -26.33 -0.82
C PRO A 493 -21.18 -26.79 -0.87
N GLY A 494 -21.69 -27.07 -2.07
CA GLY A 494 -23.07 -27.54 -2.27
C GLY A 494 -24.13 -26.46 -2.50
N GLN A 495 -23.76 -25.17 -2.52
CA GLN A 495 -24.63 -24.09 -2.98
C GLN A 495 -24.23 -23.63 -4.38
N GLU A 496 -25.13 -23.76 -5.36
CA GLU A 496 -24.94 -23.15 -6.68
C GLU A 496 -25.17 -21.63 -6.60
N ALA A 497 -24.40 -20.88 -7.38
CA ALA A 497 -24.67 -19.46 -7.60
C ALA A 497 -26.13 -19.31 -8.06
N PRO A 498 -26.90 -18.34 -7.54
CA PRO A 498 -28.21 -18.07 -8.08
C PRO A 498 -28.03 -17.84 -9.57
N LYS A 499 -28.61 -18.72 -10.39
CA LYS A 499 -28.62 -18.56 -11.85
C LYS A 499 -29.05 -17.13 -12.06
N ARG A 500 -28.19 -16.29 -12.66
CA ARG A 500 -28.56 -14.92 -13.07
C ARG A 500 -29.79 -15.09 -13.95
N GLY A 501 -30.96 -14.95 -13.34
CA GLY A 501 -32.23 -15.14 -13.99
C GLY A 501 -32.25 -14.12 -15.10
N GLY A 502 -32.35 -14.60 -16.34
CA GLY A 502 -32.57 -13.72 -17.47
C GLY A 502 -33.72 -12.79 -17.12
N ILE A 503 -33.46 -11.49 -17.20
CA ILE A 503 -34.47 -10.42 -17.07
C ILE A 503 -35.36 -10.42 -18.33
N LEU A 504 -35.80 -11.61 -18.75
CA LEU A 504 -36.69 -11.86 -19.88
C LEU A 504 -37.76 -12.93 -19.56
N GLY A 505 -37.76 -13.52 -18.36
CA GLY A 505 -38.78 -14.50 -17.95
C GLY A 505 -39.96 -13.94 -17.13
N ALA A 506 -39.76 -12.83 -16.40
CA ALA A 506 -40.78 -12.35 -15.44
C ALA A 506 -41.78 -11.33 -16.02
N ALA A 507 -41.62 -10.90 -17.28
CA ALA A 507 -42.55 -9.97 -17.94
C ALA A 507 -43.61 -10.69 -18.82
N ALA A 508 -43.46 -11.99 -19.10
CA ALA A 508 -44.37 -12.72 -19.98
C ALA A 508 -45.65 -13.25 -19.28
N SER A 509 -45.63 -13.44 -17.95
CA SER A 509 -46.84 -13.84 -17.21
C SER A 509 -47.73 -12.67 -16.75
N ALA A 510 -47.34 -11.43 -17.03
CA ALA A 510 -48.12 -10.23 -16.68
C ALA A 510 -48.91 -9.64 -17.87
N LEU A 511 -48.80 -10.20 -19.08
CA LEU A 511 -49.44 -9.65 -20.28
C LEU A 511 -50.40 -10.56 -21.03
N GLY A 512 -50.70 -11.77 -20.54
CA GLY A 512 -51.90 -12.53 -20.96
C GLY A 512 -52.22 -12.56 -22.45
N ILE A 513 -51.23 -12.83 -23.31
CA ILE A 513 -51.46 -13.08 -24.74
C ILE A 513 -50.95 -14.50 -25.02
N ASN A 514 -51.90 -15.36 -25.42
CA ASN A 514 -51.70 -16.76 -25.80
C ASN A 514 -50.72 -16.93 -26.97
#